data_AF-A0AAE9D7T3-F1
#
_entry.id   AF-A0AAE9D7T3-F1
#
_cell.length_a   1.000
_cell.length_b   1.000
_cell.length_c   1.000
_cell.angle_alpha   90.00
_cell.angle_beta   90.00
_cell.angle_gamma   90.00
#
_symmetry.space_group_name_H-M   'P 1'
#
loop_
_entity.id
_entity.type
_entity.pdbx_description
1 polymer ?
#
loop_
_entity_poly.entity_id
_entity_poly.type
_entity_poly.pdbx_seq_one_letter_code
_entity_poly.pdbx_strand_id
1 'polypeptide(L)'
;MFKQLFIFSAFLLVICSSKRTTPLDPKKAVLELVAAGISKKVADVLVQGDNLYYKQLAAAKGDKEMTRKADATYSKFQADIQKVFPKELWEKWIKYLAKHN
;
A
#
# COMPACT_ATOMS: atom_id res chain seq x y z
N MET A 1 -15.05 28.14 -1.63
CA MET A 1 -15.28 26.68 -1.74
C MET A 1 -13.94 25.92 -1.77
N PHE A 2 -13.16 26.00 -0.68
CA PHE A 2 -11.76 25.52 -0.64
C PHE A 2 -11.52 24.41 0.41
N LYS A 3 -12.58 23.71 0.83
CA LYS A 3 -12.50 22.72 1.94
C LYS A 3 -12.35 21.26 1.47
N GLN A 4 -12.47 20.96 0.18
CA GLN A 4 -12.36 19.59 -0.33
C GLN A 4 -10.94 19.18 -0.80
N LEU A 5 -10.01 20.12 -0.96
CA LEU A 5 -8.64 19.82 -1.42
C LEU A 5 -7.69 19.32 -0.31
N PHE A 6 -8.05 19.46 0.97
CA PHE A 6 -7.17 19.06 2.07
C PHE A 6 -7.24 17.57 2.44
N ILE A 7 -8.30 16.86 2.05
CA ILE A 7 -8.44 15.43 2.41
C ILE A 7 -7.50 14.54 1.58
N PHE A 8 -7.06 14.98 0.40
CA PHE A 8 -6.10 14.23 -0.40
C PHE A 8 -4.65 14.31 0.09
N SER A 9 -4.30 15.33 0.89
CA SER A 9 -2.92 15.56 1.34
C SER A 9 -2.49 14.59 2.46
N ALA A 10 -3.41 14.22 3.36
CA ALA A 10 -3.09 13.31 4.46
C ALA A 10 -2.85 11.85 4.02
N PHE A 11 -3.43 11.43 2.88
CA PHE A 11 -3.27 10.07 2.37
C PHE A 11 -1.98 9.85 1.57
N LEU A 12 -1.43 10.91 0.96
CA LEU A 12 -0.10 10.88 0.35
C LEU A 12 1.02 10.63 1.37
N LEU A 13 0.80 10.95 2.65
CA LEU A 13 1.75 10.69 3.73
C LEU A 13 1.83 9.23 4.19
N VAL A 14 0.86 8.38 3.83
CA VAL A 14 0.95 6.93 4.13
C VAL A 14 2.08 6.27 3.32
N ILE A 15 2.34 6.76 2.10
CA ILE A 15 3.43 6.29 1.24
C ILE A 15 4.81 6.63 1.85
N CYS A 16 4.92 7.74 2.58
CA CYS A 16 6.16 8.15 3.23
C CYS A 16 6.39 7.52 4.62
N SER A 17 5.37 6.92 5.24
CA SER A 17 5.45 6.49 6.65
C SER A 17 5.72 5.00 6.83
N SER A 18 5.64 4.18 5.78
CA SER A 18 6.08 2.79 5.87
C SER A 18 7.59 2.66 5.74
N LYS A 19 8.29 2.83 6.87
CA LYS A 19 9.73 2.59 7.05
C LYS A 19 10.16 1.15 6.76
N ARG A 20 9.21 0.26 6.48
CA ARG A 20 9.49 -1.11 6.07
C ARG A 20 10.39 -1.09 4.86
N THR A 21 11.38 -1.96 4.83
CA THR A 21 12.32 -2.11 3.71
C THR A 21 12.19 -3.48 3.05
N THR A 22 11.32 -4.34 3.58
CA THR A 22 11.20 -5.75 3.22
C THR A 22 9.76 -6.11 2.87
N PRO A 23 9.51 -7.08 1.97
CA PRO A 23 8.17 -7.58 1.66
C PRO A 23 7.47 -8.26 2.85
N LEU A 24 6.13 -8.31 2.87
CA LEU A 24 5.34 -9.08 3.83
C LEU A 24 5.42 -10.57 3.48
N ASP A 25 5.29 -11.45 4.47
CA ASP A 25 4.98 -12.86 4.20
C ASP A 25 3.56 -12.97 3.63
N PRO A 26 3.39 -13.37 2.36
CA PRO A 26 2.08 -13.42 1.73
C PRO A 26 1.10 -14.34 2.45
N LYS A 27 1.57 -15.50 2.96
CA LYS A 27 0.69 -16.49 3.59
C LYS A 27 0.10 -15.95 4.88
N LYS A 28 0.94 -15.30 5.69
CA LYS A 28 0.51 -14.71 6.96
C LYS A 28 -0.35 -13.47 6.74
N ALA A 29 0.08 -12.56 5.87
CA ALA A 29 -0.62 -11.31 5.64
C ALA A 29 -2.01 -11.51 5.04
N VAL A 30 -2.16 -12.42 4.07
CA VAL A 30 -3.48 -12.72 3.49
C VAL A 30 -4.42 -13.31 4.54
N LEU A 31 -3.93 -14.21 5.42
CA LEU A 31 -4.76 -14.77 6.49
C LEU A 31 -5.22 -13.70 7.49
N GLU A 32 -4.33 -12.79 7.88
CA GLU A 32 -4.65 -11.70 8.82
C GLU A 32 -5.66 -10.70 8.21
N LEU A 33 -5.52 -10.37 6.93
CA LEU A 33 -6.47 -9.51 6.21
C LEU A 33 -7.83 -10.18 6.03
N VAL A 34 -7.86 -11.50 5.78
CA VAL A 34 -9.10 -12.28 5.71
C VAL A 34 -9.78 -12.32 7.07
N ALA A 35 -9.04 -12.52 8.15
CA ALA A 35 -9.57 -12.44 9.51
C ALA A 35 -10.12 -11.05 9.86
N ALA A 36 -9.57 -9.98 9.26
CA ALA A 36 -10.08 -8.62 9.37
C ALA A 36 -11.30 -8.32 8.47
N GLY A 37 -11.83 -9.32 7.76
CA GLY A 37 -13.02 -9.21 6.92
C GLY A 37 -12.76 -8.71 5.50
N ILE A 38 -11.50 -8.72 5.04
CA ILE A 38 -11.16 -8.44 3.63
C ILE A 38 -11.27 -9.75 2.84
N SER A 39 -11.91 -9.73 1.67
CA SER A 39 -12.01 -10.96 0.88
C SER A 39 -10.64 -11.44 0.44
N LYS A 40 -10.44 -12.76 0.40
CA LYS A 40 -9.14 -13.39 0.08
C LYS A 40 -8.55 -12.85 -1.24
N LYS A 41 -9.38 -12.74 -2.28
CA LYS A 41 -8.97 -12.20 -3.59
C LYS A 41 -8.39 -10.78 -3.49
N VAL A 42 -8.98 -9.94 -2.64
CA VAL A 42 -8.54 -8.55 -2.45
C VAL A 42 -7.29 -8.49 -1.58
N ALA A 43 -7.25 -9.29 -0.52
CA ALA A 43 -6.06 -9.44 0.31
C ALA A 43 -4.85 -9.91 -0.51
N ASP A 44 -5.03 -10.89 -1.40
CA ASP A 44 -3.98 -11.36 -2.31
C ASP A 44 -3.47 -10.22 -3.21
N VAL A 45 -4.36 -9.42 -3.81
CA VAL A 45 -3.97 -8.29 -4.68
C VAL A 45 -3.21 -7.22 -3.89
N LEU A 46 -3.69 -6.84 -2.71
CA LEU A 46 -3.04 -5.85 -1.85
C LEU A 46 -1.63 -6.28 -1.46
N VAL A 47 -1.48 -7.51 -0.98
CA VAL A 47 -0.20 -8.04 -0.52
C VAL A 47 0.77 -8.25 -1.67
N GLN A 48 0.29 -8.70 -2.84
CA GLN A 48 1.15 -8.83 -4.03
C GLN A 48 1.66 -7.48 -4.53
N GLY A 49 0.78 -6.47 -4.60
CA GLY A 49 1.16 -5.12 -5.02
C GLY A 49 2.18 -4.49 -4.09
N ASP A 50 1.96 -4.61 -2.78
CA ASP A 50 2.91 -4.13 -1.75
C ASP A 50 4.26 -4.85 -1.82
N ASN A 51 4.23 -6.17 -1.95
CA ASN A 51 5.46 -6.96 -2.05
C ASN A 51 6.24 -6.67 -3.33
N LEU A 52 5.57 -6.42 -4.44
CA LEU A 52 6.22 -6.03 -5.69
C LEU A 52 6.94 -4.69 -5.52
N TYR A 53 6.31 -3.71 -4.88
CA TYR A 53 6.92 -2.42 -4.58
C TYR A 53 8.20 -2.58 -3.74
N TYR A 54 8.14 -3.32 -2.63
CA TYR A 54 9.32 -3.53 -1.78
C TYR A 54 10.42 -4.35 -2.45
N LYS A 55 10.08 -5.29 -3.34
CA LYS A 55 11.07 -5.96 -4.19
C LYS A 55 11.75 -4.99 -5.16
N GLN A 56 10.99 -4.07 -5.76
CA GLN A 56 11.54 -3.05 -6.66
C GLN A 56 12.43 -2.06 -5.90
N LEU A 57 12.04 -1.62 -4.70
CA LEU A 57 12.87 -0.79 -3.84
C LEU A 57 14.19 -1.49 -3.45
N ALA A 58 14.12 -2.76 -3.06
CA ALA A 58 15.31 -3.54 -2.74
C ALA A 58 16.23 -3.71 -3.98
N ALA A 59 15.65 -3.92 -5.16
CA ALA A 59 16.39 -4.02 -6.42
C ALA A 59 17.02 -2.68 -6.85
N ALA A 60 16.37 -1.55 -6.53
CA ALA A 60 16.88 -0.22 -6.86
C ALA A 60 18.20 0.10 -6.13
N LYS A 61 18.50 -0.54 -4.99
CA LYS A 61 19.76 -0.35 -4.21
C LYS A 61 20.14 1.13 -3.98
N GLY A 62 19.14 2.01 -3.83
CA GLY A 62 19.36 3.45 -3.65
C GLY A 62 19.49 4.27 -4.94
N ASP A 63 19.32 3.67 -6.12
CA ASP A 63 19.17 4.38 -7.39
C ASP A 63 17.90 5.26 -7.33
N LYS A 64 18.11 6.58 -7.45
CA LYS A 64 17.03 7.57 -7.31
C LYS A 64 15.99 7.46 -8.42
N GLU A 65 16.40 7.12 -9.64
CA GLU A 65 15.46 7.04 -10.77
C GLU A 65 14.60 5.79 -10.68
N MET A 66 15.21 4.64 -10.33
CA MET A 66 14.48 3.40 -10.12
C MET A 66 13.56 3.48 -8.91
N THR A 67 14.00 4.10 -7.81
CA THR A 67 13.15 4.37 -6.64
C THR A 67 11.94 5.22 -7.03
N ARG A 68 12.16 6.32 -7.77
CA ARG A 68 11.07 7.18 -8.25
C ARG A 68 10.08 6.43 -9.14
N LYS A 69 10.55 5.51 -9.99
CA LYS A 69 9.68 4.66 -10.84
C LYS A 69 8.86 3.68 -10.00
N ALA A 70 9.47 3.08 -8.97
CA ALA A 70 8.79 2.20 -8.03
C ALA A 70 7.69 2.96 -7.26
N ASP A 71 8.00 4.15 -6.74
CA ASP A 71 7.06 5.01 -6.02
C ASP A 71 5.89 5.45 -6.91
N ALA A 72 6.16 5.84 -8.15
CA ALA A 72 5.12 6.23 -9.10
C ALA A 72 4.20 5.05 -9.44
N THR A 73 4.77 3.85 -9.63
CA THR A 73 4.00 2.63 -9.91
C THR A 73 3.12 2.26 -8.72
N TYR A 74 3.67 2.32 -7.51
CA TYR A 74 2.93 2.01 -6.29
C TYR A 74 1.84 3.04 -6.01
N SER A 75 2.10 4.33 -6.23
CA SER A 75 1.08 5.39 -6.11
C SER A 75 -0.08 5.16 -7.07
N LYS A 76 0.21 4.75 -8.31
CA LYS A 76 -0.84 4.40 -9.29
C LYS A 76 -1.64 3.19 -8.85
N PHE A 77 -0.97 2.13 -8.39
CA PHE A 77 -1.62 0.95 -7.83
C PHE A 77 -2.58 1.34 -6.70
N GLN A 78 -2.12 2.11 -5.72
CA GLN A 78 -2.96 2.57 -4.61
C GLN A 78 -4.15 3.41 -5.08
N ALA A 79 -3.96 4.30 -6.05
CA ALA A 79 -5.05 5.09 -6.62
C ALA A 79 -6.10 4.22 -7.34
N ASP A 80 -5.67 3.19 -8.06
CA ASP A 80 -6.57 2.26 -8.74
C ASP A 80 -7.33 1.37 -7.74
N ILE A 81 -6.66 0.92 -6.67
CA ILE A 81 -7.30 0.24 -5.54
C ILE A 81 -8.35 1.16 -4.89
N GLN A 82 -8.02 2.42 -4.59
CA GLN A 82 -8.96 3.35 -3.96
C GLN A 82 -10.20 3.66 -4.80
N LYS A 83 -10.11 3.59 -6.14
CA LYS A 83 -11.26 3.77 -7.04
C LYS A 83 -12.19 2.57 -7.04
N VAL A 84 -11.63 1.36 -6.92
CA VAL A 84 -12.37 0.10 -7.03
C VAL A 84 -12.89 -0.37 -5.67
N PHE A 85 -12.18 -0.06 -4.59
CA PHE A 85 -12.48 -0.60 -3.27
C PHE A 85 -13.22 0.40 -2.37
N PRO A 86 -14.12 -0.09 -1.49
CA PRO A 86 -14.77 0.75 -0.48
C PRO A 86 -13.74 1.40 0.45
N LYS A 87 -14.03 2.63 0.87
CA LYS A 87 -13.17 3.39 1.81
C LYS A 87 -12.86 2.61 3.09
N GLU A 88 -13.81 1.84 3.60
CA GLU A 88 -13.62 1.00 4.79
C GLU A 88 -12.49 -0.05 4.61
N LEU A 89 -12.40 -0.64 3.42
CA LEU A 89 -11.37 -1.63 3.09
C LEU A 89 -9.99 -0.96 3.04
N TRP A 90 -9.92 0.24 2.47
CA TRP A 90 -8.71 1.05 2.45
C TRP A 90 -8.22 1.42 3.86
N GLU A 91 -9.14 1.79 4.75
CA GLU A 91 -8.81 2.07 6.16
C GLU A 91 -8.30 0.82 6.90
N LYS A 92 -8.88 -0.36 6.65
CA LYS A 92 -8.39 -1.63 7.21
C LYS A 92 -6.99 -1.96 6.69
N TRP A 93 -6.74 -1.75 5.41
CA TRP A 93 -5.41 -1.93 4.81
C TRP A 93 -4.37 -0.99 5.41
N ILE A 94 -4.68 0.31 5.57
CA ILE A 94 -3.77 1.27 6.22
C ILE A 94 -3.47 0.88 7.66
N LYS A 95 -4.50 0.49 8.44
CA LYS A 95 -4.31 0.03 9.82
C LYS A 95 -3.44 -1.22 9.89
N TYR A 96 -3.61 -2.14 8.95
CA TYR A 96 -2.77 -3.32 8.82
C TYR A 96 -1.32 -2.91 8.56
N LEU A 97 -1.05 -2.11 7.52
CA LEU A 97 0.29 -1.63 7.21
C LEU A 97 0.94 -0.90 8.40
N ALA A 98 0.21 -0.05 9.10
CA ALA A 98 0.71 0.67 10.27
C ALA A 98 1.12 -0.26 11.43
N LYS A 99 0.48 -1.42 11.57
CA LYS A 99 0.85 -2.44 12.58
C LYS A 99 2.12 -3.21 12.23
N HIS A 100 2.48 -3.25 10.94
CA HIS A 100 3.60 -4.03 10.41
C HIS A 100 4.78 -3.15 9.91
N ASN A 101 4.75 -1.85 10.22
CA ASN A 101 5.85 -0.89 10.06
C ASN A 101 6.69 -0.78 11.33
#